data_AF-A0A7S3IP63-F1
#
_entry.id   AF-A0A7S3IP63-F1
#
_cell.length_a   1.000
_cell.length_b   1.000
_cell.length_c   1.000
_cell.angle_alpha   90.00
_cell.angle_beta   90.00
_cell.angle_gamma   90.00
#
_symmetry.space_group_name_H-M   'P 1'
#
loop_
_entity.id
_entity.type
_entity.pdbx_description
1 polymer ?
#
loop_
_entity_poly.entity_id
_entity_poly.type
_entity_poly.pdbx_seq_one_letter_code
_entity_poly.pdbx_strand_id
1 'polypeptide(L)'
;MDDSLYADGYVLIDDGVSHANFANNAYTFWKIRYAEGAVNFWVERGDFQYDVYKDGGKKVIDQLEKIEILDAKKAGLDLVDNACYMGRQLKPQTINYSYDKDTDVLTITPVEDKLTFRDIGFIKLVNSKKEPNVCDTSGFTYNGQKMTKGTNDTYQYFKLTPALDDKSLETLYVSALLLDDDGSMNINVTTASDWSGKTPLFRTPYVQDQSRFPDQKSLKKKLSDFVVFEASDDAETKTPFAYNIINEGKTDEVLYRMDPTQLYLTKFLVFDNALFDMNQANENPLIGIGERAGDLFFKDEDGAVHSRWAHDAANPIDDGIPPGRNMYGVQPFYMYQDAHTNWFGVFNNNPYATDYIVSTNNGDQASITTVMIGGMIEKYFFRGAKPDDVIIKYSKLTGMPTMQPLWAFGWQQCRFGWVTDEYWEDVVDKYEEFKLPIDTMWADIDYMDDYKLFTISQSRYQRLPDLVDKIRKKNMTFVPIMDAGVAVRKNADFKAYDMGMEMQIFIKQAESDDPLTAGVWCGNAYFPDFYHPDAEKYWHTMWKDLEDSYGLQFDGIWLDENEATNFCDGYCIPEERPKDSLRNKPYYIPGQ
;
A
#
# COMPACT_ATOMS: atom_id res chain seq x y z
N MET A 1 9.38 -19.43 -21.27
CA MET A 1 10.48 -19.12 -20.33
C MET A 1 10.77 -20.36 -19.48
N ASP A 2 11.60 -20.32 -18.43
CA ASP A 2 11.49 -21.34 -17.38
C ASP A 2 10.25 -21.02 -16.54
N ASP A 3 9.07 -21.11 -17.18
CA ASP A 3 7.74 -20.80 -16.64
C ASP A 3 7.31 -21.82 -15.57
N SER A 4 8.25 -22.58 -15.00
CA SER A 4 7.97 -23.66 -14.05
C SER A 4 7.61 -23.15 -12.65
N LEU A 5 7.89 -21.89 -12.34
CA LEU A 5 7.67 -21.31 -11.00
C LEU A 5 6.49 -20.33 -10.93
N TYR A 6 5.78 -20.14 -12.04
CA TYR A 6 4.67 -19.20 -12.12
C TYR A 6 3.54 -19.73 -13.01
N ALA A 7 2.31 -19.64 -12.54
CA ALA A 7 1.11 -19.83 -13.35
C ALA A 7 0.03 -18.84 -12.93
N ASP A 8 -0.68 -18.26 -13.90
CA ASP A 8 -1.87 -17.43 -13.68
C ASP A 8 -3.03 -18.05 -14.46
N GLY A 9 -4.22 -18.05 -13.87
CA GLY A 9 -5.42 -18.56 -14.52
C GLY A 9 -6.70 -18.02 -13.90
N TYR A 10 -7.82 -18.47 -14.46
CA TYR A 10 -9.16 -18.08 -14.02
C TYR A 10 -10.01 -19.32 -13.75
N VAL A 11 -10.77 -19.27 -12.67
CA VAL A 11 -11.77 -20.26 -12.30
C VAL A 11 -13.12 -19.56 -12.26
N LEU A 12 -14.07 -20.10 -13.03
CA LEU A 12 -15.46 -19.66 -13.00
C LEU A 12 -16.21 -20.54 -12.00
N ILE A 13 -16.77 -19.92 -10.95
CA ILE A 13 -17.61 -20.64 -9.99
C ILE A 13 -19.06 -20.28 -10.25
N ASP A 14 -19.86 -21.29 -10.61
CA ASP A 14 -21.32 -21.20 -10.68
C ASP A 14 -21.85 -21.17 -9.23
N ASP A 15 -22.41 -20.04 -8.82
CA ASP A 15 -22.96 -19.83 -7.48
C ASP A 15 -24.30 -20.54 -7.27
N GLY A 16 -24.84 -21.20 -8.31
CA GLY A 16 -26.10 -21.92 -8.28
C GLY A 16 -27.34 -21.02 -8.38
N VAL A 17 -27.17 -19.71 -8.62
CA VAL A 17 -28.28 -18.73 -8.63
C VAL A 17 -28.83 -18.49 -10.05
N SER A 18 -28.10 -18.82 -11.13
CA SER A 18 -28.50 -18.40 -12.50
C SER A 18 -28.45 -19.48 -13.61
N HIS A 19 -29.12 -20.62 -13.43
CA HIS A 19 -29.23 -21.63 -14.50
C HIS A 19 -29.97 -21.17 -15.79
N ALA A 20 -30.71 -20.04 -15.76
CA ALA A 20 -31.63 -19.67 -16.83
C ALA A 20 -31.22 -18.46 -17.69
N ASN A 21 -30.19 -17.69 -17.34
CA ASN A 21 -29.81 -16.50 -18.10
C ASN A 21 -28.30 -16.19 -17.99
N PHE A 22 -27.52 -16.78 -18.89
CA PHE A 22 -26.11 -16.38 -19.11
C PHE A 22 -25.97 -14.87 -19.39
N ALA A 23 -27.02 -14.24 -19.92
CA ALA A 23 -27.05 -12.81 -20.26
C ALA A 23 -27.18 -11.86 -19.05
N ASN A 24 -27.50 -12.38 -17.84
CA ASN A 24 -27.72 -11.56 -16.64
C ASN A 24 -26.53 -11.54 -15.66
N ASN A 25 -25.37 -12.12 -16.02
CA ASN A 25 -24.06 -11.92 -15.36
C ASN A 25 -24.03 -12.10 -13.83
N ALA A 26 -24.36 -13.28 -13.32
CA ALA A 26 -24.13 -13.66 -11.91
C ALA A 26 -23.12 -14.82 -11.86
N TYR A 27 -21.86 -14.53 -12.17
CA TYR A 27 -20.74 -15.46 -11.96
C TYR A 27 -19.66 -14.75 -11.16
N THR A 28 -19.00 -15.48 -10.25
CA THR A 28 -17.78 -14.99 -9.61
C THR A 28 -16.57 -15.53 -10.35
N PHE A 29 -15.75 -14.62 -10.89
CA PHE A 29 -14.47 -14.96 -11.52
C PHE A 29 -13.38 -14.92 -10.46
N TRP A 30 -12.83 -16.08 -10.16
CA TRP A 30 -11.66 -16.19 -9.30
C TRP A 30 -10.41 -16.24 -10.16
N LYS A 31 -9.45 -15.37 -9.86
CA LYS A 31 -8.08 -15.49 -10.35
C LYS A 31 -7.33 -16.43 -9.44
N ILE A 32 -6.63 -17.37 -10.04
CA ILE A 32 -5.70 -18.26 -9.34
C ILE A 32 -4.29 -17.92 -9.82
N ARG A 33 -3.38 -17.77 -8.86
CA ARG A 33 -1.95 -17.63 -9.15
C ARG A 33 -1.16 -18.66 -8.36
N TYR A 34 -0.27 -19.36 -9.04
CA TYR A 34 0.86 -20.05 -8.43
C TYR A 34 2.11 -19.19 -8.61
N ALA A 35 2.81 -18.91 -7.52
CA ALA A 35 4.10 -18.20 -7.51
C ALA A 35 4.89 -18.59 -6.27
N GLU A 36 6.17 -18.91 -6.42
CA GLU A 36 7.10 -19.16 -5.28
C GLU A 36 6.55 -20.18 -4.24
N GLY A 37 5.95 -21.28 -4.74
CA GLY A 37 5.38 -22.32 -3.89
C GLY A 37 4.07 -21.93 -3.19
N ALA A 38 3.48 -20.79 -3.51
CA ALA A 38 2.19 -20.34 -2.97
C ALA A 38 1.11 -20.34 -4.06
N VAL A 39 -0.08 -20.82 -3.70
CA VAL A 39 -1.30 -20.71 -4.52
C VAL A 39 -2.20 -19.65 -3.89
N ASN A 40 -2.49 -18.61 -4.64
CA ASN A 40 -3.27 -17.45 -4.23
C ASN A 40 -4.59 -17.42 -4.98
N PHE A 41 -5.66 -16.97 -4.33
CA PHE A 41 -6.99 -16.85 -4.91
C PHE A 41 -7.56 -15.47 -4.60
N TRP A 42 -8.13 -14.81 -5.60
CA TRP A 42 -8.91 -13.59 -5.37
C TRP A 42 -9.97 -13.41 -6.43
N VAL A 43 -11.00 -12.64 -6.12
CA VAL A 43 -12.04 -12.28 -7.08
C VAL A 43 -11.53 -11.14 -7.97
N GLU A 44 -11.48 -11.37 -9.29
CA GLU A 44 -11.14 -10.31 -10.25
C GLU A 44 -12.42 -9.53 -10.61
N ARG A 45 -12.43 -8.21 -10.38
CA ARG A 45 -13.55 -7.35 -10.75
C ARG A 45 -13.44 -6.93 -12.20
N GLY A 46 -14.15 -7.62 -13.09
CA GLY A 46 -14.62 -7.01 -14.33
C GLY A 46 -16.08 -6.61 -14.13
N ASP A 47 -16.41 -5.31 -14.14
CA ASP A 47 -17.74 -4.68 -14.36
C ASP A 47 -19.05 -5.34 -13.87
N PHE A 48 -19.01 -6.27 -12.92
CA PHE A 48 -20.19 -6.91 -12.37
C PHE A 48 -20.24 -6.64 -10.87
N GLN A 49 -21.16 -5.77 -10.47
CA GLN A 49 -21.59 -5.62 -9.08
C GLN A 49 -22.24 -6.94 -8.64
N TYR A 50 -21.43 -7.89 -8.20
CA TYR A 50 -21.94 -9.04 -7.47
C TYR A 50 -21.83 -8.75 -5.97
N ASP A 51 -22.99 -8.45 -5.39
CA ASP A 51 -23.16 -8.16 -3.98
C ASP A 51 -23.48 -9.48 -3.26
N VAL A 52 -22.43 -10.25 -2.93
CA VAL A 52 -22.49 -11.64 -2.43
C VAL A 52 -23.39 -11.79 -1.19
N TYR A 53 -23.62 -10.71 -0.44
CA TYR A 53 -24.32 -10.74 0.85
C TYR A 53 -25.81 -10.40 0.78
N LYS A 54 -26.34 -9.96 -0.37
CA LYS A 54 -27.75 -9.57 -0.47
C LYS A 54 -28.75 -10.73 -0.43
N ASP A 55 -28.31 -11.98 -0.61
CA ASP A 55 -29.22 -13.12 -0.83
C ASP A 55 -29.33 -14.15 0.31
N GLY A 56 -29.18 -13.70 1.55
CA GLY A 56 -29.88 -14.32 2.70
C GLY A 56 -29.55 -15.79 3.00
N GLY A 57 -28.28 -16.22 2.89
CA GLY A 57 -27.83 -17.48 3.47
C GLY A 57 -28.20 -18.76 2.71
N LYS A 58 -28.52 -18.68 1.42
CA LYS A 58 -28.52 -19.90 0.57
C LYS A 58 -27.08 -20.32 0.27
N LYS A 59 -26.78 -21.61 0.51
CA LYS A 59 -25.49 -22.26 0.29
C LYS A 59 -24.92 -21.90 -1.09
N VAL A 60 -23.93 -21.03 -1.11
CA VAL A 60 -23.06 -20.82 -2.26
C VAL A 60 -22.17 -22.07 -2.39
N ILE A 61 -22.04 -22.63 -3.59
CA ILE A 61 -21.18 -23.78 -3.86
C ILE A 61 -19.81 -23.26 -4.31
N ASP A 62 -19.00 -22.76 -3.37
CA ASP A 62 -17.60 -22.35 -3.57
C ASP A 62 -16.62 -23.23 -2.79
N GLN A 63 -16.99 -24.50 -2.57
CA GLN A 63 -16.16 -25.46 -1.87
C GLN A 63 -14.96 -25.88 -2.73
N LEU A 64 -13.77 -25.91 -2.12
CA LEU A 64 -12.59 -26.45 -2.74
C LEU A 64 -12.62 -27.98 -2.67
N GLU A 65 -12.74 -28.67 -3.80
CA GLU A 65 -12.63 -30.13 -3.84
C GLU A 65 -11.16 -30.59 -3.90
N LYS A 66 -10.42 -30.11 -4.91
CA LYS A 66 -9.01 -30.42 -5.11
C LYS A 66 -8.32 -29.39 -6.00
N ILE A 67 -7.00 -29.30 -5.87
CA ILE A 67 -6.11 -28.58 -6.79
C ILE A 67 -5.09 -29.58 -7.31
N GLU A 68 -4.91 -29.63 -8.62
CA GLU A 68 -3.88 -30.46 -9.26
C GLU A 68 -2.88 -29.56 -9.95
N ILE A 69 -1.63 -29.61 -9.49
CA ILE A 69 -0.50 -28.92 -10.11
C ILE A 69 0.22 -29.95 -10.98
N LEU A 70 0.12 -29.77 -12.30
CA LEU A 70 0.78 -30.60 -13.31
C LEU A 70 2.25 -30.21 -13.47
N ASP A 71 3.07 -31.10 -14.02
CA ASP A 71 4.53 -30.92 -14.18
C ASP A 71 5.21 -30.51 -12.85
N ALA A 72 4.72 -31.06 -11.73
CA ALA A 72 5.05 -30.62 -10.38
C ALA A 72 6.55 -30.72 -10.07
N LYS A 73 7.25 -31.74 -10.58
CA LYS A 73 8.70 -31.87 -10.43
C LYS A 73 9.47 -30.75 -11.09
N LYS A 74 8.99 -30.24 -12.24
CA LYS A 74 9.64 -29.11 -12.92
C LYS A 74 9.58 -27.86 -12.03
N ALA A 75 8.47 -27.68 -11.30
CA ALA A 75 8.30 -26.64 -10.29
C ALA A 75 9.03 -26.93 -8.95
N GLY A 76 9.73 -28.06 -8.84
CA GLY A 76 10.41 -28.50 -7.62
C GLY A 76 9.47 -28.94 -6.48
N LEU A 77 8.21 -29.22 -6.81
CA LEU A 77 7.17 -29.59 -5.86
C LEU A 77 7.24 -31.07 -5.42
N ASP A 78 8.06 -31.88 -6.10
CA ASP A 78 8.37 -33.26 -5.70
C ASP A 78 9.14 -33.34 -4.37
N LEU A 79 9.65 -32.20 -3.89
CA LEU A 79 10.38 -32.04 -2.65
C LEU A 79 9.57 -31.36 -1.54
N VAL A 80 8.28 -31.10 -1.76
CA VAL A 80 7.39 -30.52 -0.73
C VAL A 80 7.25 -31.49 0.44
N ASP A 81 7.49 -30.98 1.65
CA ASP A 81 7.40 -31.74 2.90
C ASP A 81 6.39 -31.17 3.89
N ASN A 82 5.82 -29.99 3.62
CA ASN A 82 4.68 -29.43 4.36
C ASN A 82 3.75 -28.65 3.42
N ALA A 83 2.46 -28.63 3.76
CA ALA A 83 1.46 -27.78 3.10
C ALA A 83 0.44 -27.27 4.12
N CYS A 84 0.04 -26.00 3.96
CA CYS A 84 -0.99 -25.38 4.78
C CYS A 84 -1.71 -24.30 3.99
N TYR A 85 -2.90 -23.91 4.43
CA TYR A 85 -3.54 -22.68 3.99
C TYR A 85 -3.56 -21.67 5.12
N MET A 86 -3.60 -20.39 4.76
CA MET A 86 -3.77 -19.28 5.69
C MET A 86 -5.01 -18.50 5.26
N GLY A 87 -5.96 -18.36 6.19
CA GLY A 87 -7.07 -17.43 6.05
C GLY A 87 -6.67 -16.01 6.49
N ARG A 88 -7.66 -15.14 6.67
CA ARG A 88 -7.46 -13.71 7.01
C ARG A 88 -6.69 -13.48 8.31
N GLN A 89 -6.82 -14.39 9.28
CA GLN A 89 -6.09 -14.27 10.55
C GLN A 89 -4.61 -14.69 10.44
N LEU A 90 -4.14 -15.08 9.25
CA LEU A 90 -2.79 -15.58 8.97
C LEU A 90 -2.31 -16.68 9.92
N LYS A 91 -3.24 -17.51 10.37
CA LYS A 91 -2.94 -18.70 11.17
C LYS A 91 -2.86 -19.90 10.24
N PRO A 92 -1.74 -20.63 10.21
CA PRO A 92 -1.60 -21.79 9.34
C PRO A 92 -2.62 -22.87 9.75
N GLN A 93 -3.32 -23.39 8.76
CA GLN A 93 -4.26 -24.50 8.89
C GLN A 93 -3.81 -25.64 7.98
N THR A 94 -3.91 -26.88 8.47
CA THR A 94 -3.46 -28.06 7.73
C THR A 94 -4.28 -28.26 6.45
N ILE A 95 -3.59 -28.61 5.36
CA ILE A 95 -4.21 -29.06 4.11
C ILE A 95 -3.55 -30.38 3.68
N ASN A 96 -4.33 -31.28 3.06
CA ASN A 96 -3.77 -32.53 2.56
C ASN A 96 -3.03 -32.28 1.25
N TYR A 97 -1.93 -33.00 1.04
CA TYR A 97 -1.22 -32.99 -0.24
C TYR A 97 -0.61 -34.37 -0.54
N SER A 98 -0.47 -34.69 -1.82
CA SER A 98 0.21 -35.89 -2.29
C SER A 98 0.86 -35.66 -3.65
N TYR A 99 2.08 -36.16 -3.85
CA TYR A 99 2.77 -36.12 -5.14
C TYR A 99 2.83 -37.51 -5.77
N ASP A 100 2.30 -37.63 -6.99
CA ASP A 100 2.37 -38.83 -7.81
C ASP A 100 3.55 -38.73 -8.80
N LYS A 101 4.52 -39.64 -8.65
CA LYS A 101 5.74 -39.70 -9.46
C LYS A 101 5.51 -40.22 -10.87
N ASP A 102 4.46 -41.02 -11.08
CA ASP A 102 4.19 -41.64 -12.37
C ASP A 102 3.48 -40.66 -13.31
N THR A 103 2.62 -39.80 -12.77
CA THR A 103 1.88 -38.77 -13.50
C THR A 103 2.52 -37.37 -13.42
N ASP A 104 3.49 -37.18 -12.53
CA ASP A 104 4.12 -35.89 -12.21
C ASP A 104 3.12 -34.80 -11.76
N VAL A 105 2.16 -35.21 -10.91
CA VAL A 105 1.10 -34.34 -10.40
C VAL A 105 1.19 -34.21 -8.89
N LEU A 106 1.14 -32.97 -8.38
CA LEU A 106 0.89 -32.69 -6.97
C LEU A 106 -0.59 -32.35 -6.77
N THR A 107 -1.27 -33.13 -5.94
CA THR A 107 -2.69 -32.94 -5.60
C THR A 107 -2.79 -32.34 -4.20
N ILE A 108 -3.63 -31.32 -4.04
CA ILE A 108 -3.97 -30.68 -2.77
C ILE A 108 -5.47 -30.91 -2.54
N THR A 109 -5.86 -31.33 -1.34
CA THR A 109 -7.27 -31.50 -0.95
C THR A 109 -7.52 -30.91 0.43
N PRO A 110 -8.72 -30.40 0.71
CA PRO A 110 -9.04 -29.92 2.05
C PRO A 110 -9.02 -31.08 3.06
N VAL A 111 -8.77 -30.78 4.33
CA VAL A 111 -8.92 -31.74 5.44
C VAL A 111 -10.40 -31.90 5.81
N GLU A 112 -11.18 -30.82 5.66
CA GLU A 112 -12.60 -30.77 5.97
C GLU A 112 -13.43 -30.57 4.69
N ASP A 113 -14.56 -31.26 4.56
CA ASP A 113 -15.46 -31.19 3.39
C ASP A 113 -16.12 -29.81 3.14
N LYS A 114 -15.73 -28.77 3.88
CA LYS A 114 -16.36 -27.44 3.88
C LYS A 114 -15.42 -26.27 3.59
N LEU A 115 -14.14 -26.50 3.34
CA LEU A 115 -13.22 -25.41 3.02
C LEU A 115 -13.66 -24.71 1.73
N THR A 116 -13.88 -23.41 1.78
CA THR A 116 -14.26 -22.60 0.61
C THR A 116 -13.09 -21.77 0.10
N PHE A 117 -13.15 -21.31 -1.15
CA PHE A 117 -12.16 -20.37 -1.68
C PHE A 117 -12.08 -19.07 -0.86
N ARG A 118 -13.15 -18.67 -0.17
CA ARG A 118 -13.21 -17.47 0.67
C ARG A 118 -12.49 -17.60 2.01
N ASP A 119 -12.32 -18.84 2.49
CA ASP A 119 -11.60 -19.13 3.74
C ASP A 119 -10.08 -19.14 3.53
N ILE A 120 -9.65 -19.25 2.27
CA ILE A 120 -8.26 -19.35 1.85
C ILE A 120 -7.80 -17.98 1.34
N GLY A 121 -6.92 -17.30 2.06
CA GLY A 121 -6.12 -16.23 1.45
C GLY A 121 -5.14 -16.86 0.47
N PHE A 122 -4.29 -17.75 0.98
CA PHE A 122 -3.36 -18.52 0.15
C PHE A 122 -3.05 -19.88 0.74
N ILE A 123 -2.60 -20.79 -0.12
CA ILE A 123 -2.04 -22.10 0.22
C ILE A 123 -0.53 -22.01 0.03
N LYS A 124 0.24 -22.38 1.04
CA LYS A 124 1.69 -22.47 0.95
C LYS A 124 2.13 -23.93 0.90
N LEU A 125 2.89 -24.26 -0.13
CA LEU A 125 3.66 -25.48 -0.27
C LEU A 125 5.10 -25.17 0.15
N VAL A 126 5.61 -25.95 1.08
CA VAL A 126 6.91 -25.72 1.72
C VAL A 126 7.84 -26.87 1.39
N ASN A 127 9.05 -26.50 0.99
CA ASN A 127 10.21 -27.39 1.02
C ASN A 127 11.15 -26.95 2.15
N SER A 128 11.07 -27.60 3.30
CA SER A 128 11.80 -27.21 4.52
C SER A 128 13.32 -27.29 4.38
N LYS A 129 13.84 -27.85 3.28
CA LYS A 129 15.27 -27.83 2.95
C LYS A 129 15.71 -26.55 2.25
N LYS A 130 14.78 -25.76 1.71
CA LYS A 130 15.04 -24.54 0.94
C LYS A 130 14.47 -23.28 1.58
N GLU A 131 13.38 -23.40 2.33
CA GLU A 131 12.64 -22.27 2.89
C GLU A 131 12.05 -22.59 4.27
N PRO A 132 11.65 -21.57 5.05
CA PRO A 132 11.06 -21.76 6.36
C PRO A 132 9.74 -22.50 6.31
N ASN A 133 9.51 -23.38 7.30
CA ASN A 133 8.20 -24.00 7.46
C ASN A 133 7.18 -23.04 8.11
N VAL A 134 6.59 -22.18 7.27
CA VAL A 134 5.50 -21.27 7.68
C VAL A 134 4.18 -21.98 8.01
N CYS A 135 4.10 -23.29 7.81
CA CYS A 135 2.97 -24.10 8.27
C CYS A 135 3.06 -24.48 9.75
N ASP A 136 4.20 -24.23 10.39
CA ASP A 136 4.37 -24.33 11.85
C ASP A 136 4.34 -22.92 12.46
N THR A 137 3.47 -22.73 13.46
CA THR A 137 3.35 -21.45 14.19
C THR A 137 4.66 -20.99 14.84
N SER A 138 5.57 -21.92 15.16
CA SER A 138 6.88 -21.58 15.71
C SER A 138 7.80 -20.88 14.69
N GLY A 139 7.51 -20.98 13.39
CA GLY A 139 8.17 -20.21 12.33
C GLY A 139 7.88 -18.71 12.37
N PHE A 140 6.87 -18.30 13.13
CA PHE A 140 6.51 -16.90 13.36
C PHE A 140 7.00 -16.37 14.71
N THR A 141 7.77 -17.17 15.44
CA THR A 141 8.21 -16.85 16.80
C THR A 141 9.71 -16.59 16.83
N TYR A 142 10.12 -15.55 17.56
CA TYR A 142 11.52 -15.22 17.77
C TYR A 142 11.84 -15.14 19.26
N ASN A 143 13.03 -15.59 19.66
CA ASN A 143 13.57 -15.35 21.00
C ASN A 143 14.37 -14.05 21.00
N GLY A 144 14.09 -13.15 21.94
CA GLY A 144 14.77 -11.87 22.05
C GLY A 144 15.89 -11.88 23.07
N GLN A 145 17.08 -11.46 22.67
CA GLN A 145 18.23 -11.20 23.54
C GLN A 145 18.48 -9.70 23.60
N LYS A 146 18.56 -9.13 24.81
CA LYS A 146 18.87 -7.70 24.96
C LYS A 146 20.35 -7.46 24.64
N MET A 147 20.62 -6.55 23.73
CA MET A 147 21.99 -6.21 23.34
C MET A 147 22.51 -5.10 24.25
N THR A 148 23.58 -5.36 25.01
CA THR A 148 24.21 -4.36 25.88
C THR A 148 24.96 -3.34 25.03
N LYS A 149 24.31 -2.25 24.64
CA LYS A 149 24.95 -1.11 23.97
C LYS A 149 24.35 0.21 24.43
N GLY A 150 25.10 0.92 25.28
CA GLY A 150 24.79 2.28 25.72
C GLY A 150 24.25 2.38 27.14
N THR A 151 24.52 3.52 27.77
CA THR A 151 24.06 3.90 29.12
C THR A 151 22.85 4.84 29.08
N ASN A 152 22.21 5.02 27.92
CA ASN A 152 21.10 5.95 27.77
C ASN A 152 19.77 5.22 27.87
N ASP A 153 18.95 5.61 28.84
CA ASP A 153 17.66 4.99 29.15
C ASP A 153 16.58 5.29 28.08
N THR A 154 16.89 6.07 27.05
CA THR A 154 15.99 6.45 25.95
C THR A 154 16.01 5.47 24.77
N TYR A 155 16.89 4.46 24.79
CA TYR A 155 17.09 3.56 23.67
C TYR A 155 17.32 2.11 24.12
N GLN A 156 16.75 1.13 23.41
CA GLN A 156 17.07 -0.30 23.59
C GLN A 156 17.25 -1.04 22.25
N TYR A 157 18.18 -2.00 22.23
CA TYR A 157 18.47 -2.88 21.09
C TYR A 157 18.21 -4.33 21.50
N PHE A 158 17.60 -5.11 20.61
CA PHE A 158 17.45 -6.56 20.77
C PHE A 158 17.92 -7.29 19.52
N LYS A 159 18.53 -8.46 19.73
CA LYS A 159 18.78 -9.44 18.69
C LYS A 159 17.71 -10.52 18.80
N LEU A 160 17.01 -10.79 17.71
CA LEU A 160 15.96 -11.78 17.66
C LEU A 160 16.44 -13.00 16.88
N THR A 161 16.55 -14.15 17.54
CA THR A 161 16.87 -15.42 16.89
C THR A 161 15.58 -16.21 16.68
N PRO A 162 15.33 -16.76 15.47
CA PRO A 162 14.17 -17.63 15.23
C PRO A 162 14.03 -18.70 16.31
N ALA A 163 12.80 -19.00 16.72
CA ALA A 163 12.53 -20.03 17.72
C ALA A 163 12.79 -21.44 17.17
N LEU A 164 12.47 -21.64 15.89
CA LEU A 164 12.89 -22.80 15.12
C LEU A 164 14.40 -22.75 14.87
N ASP A 165 15.09 -23.89 15.05
CA ASP A 165 16.47 -24.08 14.60
C ASP A 165 16.50 -24.31 13.08
N ASP A 166 16.07 -23.29 12.35
CA ASP A 166 15.99 -23.26 10.89
C ASP A 166 16.92 -22.17 10.35
N LYS A 167 17.80 -22.56 9.41
CA LYS A 167 18.78 -21.66 8.79
C LYS A 167 18.16 -20.76 7.72
N SER A 168 16.90 -20.96 7.37
CA SER A 168 16.20 -20.23 6.32
C SER A 168 15.64 -18.89 6.80
N LEU A 169 15.31 -18.75 8.10
CA LEU A 169 14.93 -17.46 8.69
C LEU A 169 16.15 -16.69 9.17
N GLU A 170 16.18 -15.42 8.81
CA GLU A 170 17.25 -14.54 9.22
C GLU A 170 17.07 -14.11 10.69
N THR A 171 18.19 -13.91 11.41
CA THR A 171 18.16 -13.16 12.67
C THR A 171 17.61 -11.76 12.41
N LEU A 172 16.68 -11.29 13.25
CA LEU A 172 16.18 -9.92 13.19
C LEU A 172 16.87 -9.05 14.25
N TYR A 173 16.83 -7.74 14.03
CA TYR A 173 17.23 -6.74 15.01
C TYR A 173 16.05 -5.83 15.29
N VAL A 174 15.82 -5.59 16.58
CA VAL A 174 14.86 -4.58 17.05
C VAL A 174 15.61 -3.41 17.63
N SER A 175 15.20 -2.23 17.21
CA SER A 175 15.61 -0.94 17.76
C SER A 175 14.40 -0.21 18.29
N ALA A 176 14.47 0.26 19.53
CA ALA A 176 13.44 1.10 20.12
C ALA A 176 14.05 2.41 20.64
N LEU A 177 13.41 3.52 20.32
CA LEU A 177 13.89 4.87 20.61
C LEU A 177 12.75 5.75 21.13
N LEU A 178 12.94 6.35 22.30
CA LEU A 178 12.11 7.43 22.81
C LEU A 178 12.47 8.74 22.10
N LEU A 179 11.48 9.38 21.49
CA LEU A 179 11.63 10.64 20.74
C LEU A 179 11.35 11.87 21.60
N ASP A 180 10.41 11.79 22.55
CA ASP A 180 10.02 12.92 23.42
C ASP A 180 9.54 12.42 24.80
N ASP A 181 9.57 13.31 25.80
CA ASP A 181 9.07 13.07 27.17
C ASP A 181 7.54 12.89 27.21
N ASP A 182 6.84 13.10 26.10
CA ASP A 182 5.41 12.85 25.98
C ASP A 182 5.04 11.38 25.66
N GLY A 183 6.06 10.53 25.44
CA GLY A 183 5.91 9.12 25.10
C GLY A 183 5.95 8.83 23.60
N SER A 184 6.15 9.84 22.75
CA SER A 184 6.39 9.63 21.32
C SER A 184 7.64 8.77 21.14
N MET A 185 7.53 7.69 20.37
CA MET A 185 8.62 6.73 20.21
C MET A 185 8.61 6.06 18.84
N ASN A 186 9.73 5.44 18.49
CA ASN A 186 9.88 4.59 17.31
C ASN A 186 10.32 3.18 17.74
N ILE A 187 9.74 2.15 17.13
CA ILE A 187 10.20 0.76 17.21
C ILE A 187 10.34 0.25 15.79
N ASN A 188 11.54 -0.23 15.45
CA ASN A 188 11.86 -0.78 14.15
C ASN A 188 12.36 -2.22 14.29
N VAL A 189 11.89 -3.11 13.40
CA VAL A 189 12.31 -4.51 13.27
C VAL A 189 12.83 -4.71 11.85
N THR A 190 14.10 -5.07 11.73
CA THR A 190 14.75 -5.32 10.43
C THR A 190 15.57 -6.61 10.43
N THR A 191 16.02 -7.06 9.27
CA THR A 191 16.87 -8.25 9.13
C THR A 191 18.33 -7.96 9.47
N ALA A 192 19.11 -8.98 9.83
CA ALA A 192 20.55 -8.83 10.08
C ALA A 192 21.35 -8.34 8.85
N SER A 193 20.93 -8.70 7.66
CA SER A 193 21.54 -8.36 6.37
C SER A 193 21.32 -6.90 6.05
N ASP A 194 20.12 -6.37 6.30
CA ASP A 194 19.83 -4.94 6.23
C ASP A 194 20.58 -4.17 7.32
N TRP A 195 20.54 -4.63 8.57
CA TRP A 195 21.23 -4.00 9.70
C TRP A 195 22.74 -3.84 9.46
N SER A 196 23.36 -4.84 8.83
CA SER A 196 24.79 -4.82 8.51
C SER A 196 25.13 -4.08 7.21
N GLY A 197 24.12 -3.57 6.48
CA GLY A 197 24.27 -2.91 5.18
C GLY A 197 24.65 -3.85 4.04
N LYS A 198 24.57 -5.17 4.23
CA LYS A 198 24.91 -6.17 3.20
C LYS A 198 23.83 -6.29 2.14
N THR A 199 22.57 -6.33 2.58
CA THR A 199 21.40 -6.39 1.69
C THR A 199 20.41 -5.34 2.20
N PRO A 200 20.61 -4.06 1.84
CA PRO A 200 19.71 -3.00 2.28
C PRO A 200 18.29 -3.25 1.78
N LEU A 201 17.32 -3.18 2.69
CA LEU A 201 15.90 -3.13 2.34
C LEU A 201 15.58 -1.75 1.77
N PHE A 202 14.65 -1.72 0.81
CA PHE A 202 14.12 -0.45 0.31
C PHE A 202 13.41 0.28 1.44
N ARG A 203 13.63 1.58 1.51
CA ARG A 203 13.02 2.51 2.46
C ARG A 203 12.43 3.66 1.66
N THR A 204 11.46 4.36 2.24
CA THR A 204 10.99 5.62 1.67
C THR A 204 12.17 6.57 1.45
N PRO A 205 12.32 7.18 0.26
CA PRO A 205 13.37 8.18 0.05
C PRO A 205 13.16 9.44 0.90
N TYR A 206 11.91 9.72 1.29
CA TYR A 206 11.60 10.69 2.33
C TYR A 206 11.98 10.12 3.70
N VAL A 207 13.07 10.64 4.27
CA VAL A 207 13.47 10.36 5.65
C VAL A 207 12.63 11.24 6.57
N GLN A 208 11.90 10.59 7.47
CA GLN A 208 11.08 11.28 8.46
C GLN A 208 11.94 12.27 9.30
N ASP A 209 11.47 13.50 9.45
CA ASP A 209 12.26 14.57 10.06
C ASP A 209 12.24 14.48 11.59
N GLN A 210 13.12 13.65 12.14
CA GLN A 210 13.29 13.51 13.58
C GLN A 210 13.93 14.76 14.23
N SER A 211 14.44 15.74 13.46
CA SER A 211 15.10 16.93 14.01
C SER A 211 14.14 17.88 14.74
N ARG A 212 12.83 17.69 14.53
CA ARG A 212 11.76 18.45 15.21
C ARG A 212 11.43 17.92 16.60
N PHE A 213 12.01 16.79 16.98
CA PHE A 213 11.94 16.26 18.35
C PHE A 213 13.14 16.74 19.19
N PRO A 214 13.03 16.80 20.53
CA PRO A 214 14.13 17.20 21.39
C PRO A 214 15.38 16.32 21.21
N ASP A 215 16.55 16.87 21.53
CA ASP A 215 17.77 16.06 21.62
C ASP A 215 17.58 14.98 22.69
N GLN A 216 17.91 13.73 22.37
CA GLN A 216 17.73 12.58 23.26
C GLN A 216 18.41 12.76 24.63
N LYS A 217 19.52 13.51 24.71
CA LYS A 217 20.22 13.78 25.97
C LYS A 217 19.47 14.75 26.88
N SER A 218 18.49 15.48 26.33
CA SER A 218 17.66 16.44 27.06
C SER A 218 16.40 15.82 27.66
N LEU A 219 16.06 14.59 27.25
CA LEU A 219 14.89 13.87 27.75
C LEU A 219 15.06 13.55 29.24
N LYS A 220 13.97 13.72 29.99
CA LYS A 220 13.91 13.45 31.43
C LYS A 220 13.34 12.07 31.72
N LYS A 221 12.50 11.56 30.83
CA LYS A 221 11.88 10.24 30.93
C LYS A 221 12.69 9.18 30.22
N LYS A 222 12.38 7.94 30.56
CA LYS A 222 13.04 6.74 30.06
C LYS A 222 12.12 6.02 29.10
N LEU A 223 12.71 5.29 28.16
CA LEU A 223 11.96 4.41 27.27
C LEU A 223 11.15 3.37 28.08
N SER A 224 11.71 2.87 29.19
CA SER A 224 11.02 1.92 30.08
C SER A 224 9.79 2.49 30.78
N ASP A 225 9.61 3.81 30.78
CA ASP A 225 8.39 4.42 31.30
C ASP A 225 7.23 4.16 30.33
N PHE A 226 7.49 3.86 29.06
CA PHE A 226 6.44 3.76 28.03
C PHE A 226 6.38 2.41 27.32
N VAL A 227 7.39 1.55 27.44
CA VAL A 227 7.38 0.22 26.82
C VAL A 227 7.98 -0.83 27.73
N VAL A 228 7.33 -1.99 27.78
CA VAL A 228 7.81 -3.22 28.41
C VAL A 228 8.18 -4.20 27.31
N PHE A 229 9.39 -4.75 27.36
CA PHE A 229 9.85 -5.80 26.46
C PHE A 229 9.80 -7.14 27.18
N GLU A 230 9.18 -8.13 26.53
CA GLU A 230 9.24 -9.53 26.93
C GLU A 230 10.36 -10.17 26.13
N ALA A 231 11.49 -10.42 26.78
CA ALA A 231 12.70 -10.97 26.18
C ALA A 231 13.44 -11.78 27.25
N SER A 232 14.10 -12.88 26.85
CA SER A 232 14.87 -13.72 27.76
C SER A 232 16.26 -13.98 27.19
N ASP A 233 17.29 -13.68 27.99
CA ASP A 233 18.66 -14.07 27.70
C ASP A 233 18.94 -15.55 28.06
N ASP A 234 17.98 -16.22 28.71
CA ASP A 234 18.09 -17.61 29.13
C ASP A 234 17.62 -18.57 28.02
N ALA A 235 18.57 -19.39 27.54
CA ALA A 235 18.34 -20.37 26.50
C ALA A 235 17.40 -21.52 26.93
N GLU A 236 17.17 -21.70 28.23
CA GLU A 236 16.29 -22.75 28.77
C GLU A 236 14.83 -22.30 28.93
N THR A 237 14.56 -20.99 29.16
CA THR A 237 13.20 -20.47 29.39
C THR A 237 12.55 -19.78 28.19
N LYS A 238 13.18 -19.84 27.02
CA LYS A 238 12.74 -19.34 25.68
C LYS A 238 11.37 -18.67 25.69
N THR A 239 11.34 -17.38 26.07
CA THR A 239 10.14 -16.56 26.01
C THR A 239 10.09 -15.88 24.65
N PRO A 240 9.01 -16.05 23.86
CA PRO A 240 8.79 -15.30 22.63
C PRO A 240 8.97 -13.80 22.82
N PHE A 241 9.65 -13.14 21.89
CA PHE A 241 9.87 -11.70 21.95
C PHE A 241 8.56 -10.95 21.70
N ALA A 242 8.16 -10.13 22.67
CA ALA A 242 7.03 -9.20 22.54
C ALA A 242 7.42 -7.82 23.05
N TYR A 243 6.65 -6.81 22.66
CA TYR A 243 6.68 -5.50 23.29
C TYR A 243 5.26 -4.99 23.54
N ASN A 244 5.09 -4.36 24.70
CA ASN A 244 3.84 -3.77 25.15
C ASN A 244 4.07 -2.28 25.42
N ILE A 245 3.35 -1.41 24.71
CA ILE A 245 3.38 0.03 24.97
C ILE A 245 2.38 0.30 26.08
N ILE A 246 2.81 1.02 27.10
CA ILE A 246 2.08 1.23 28.36
C ILE A 246 1.87 2.72 28.64
N ASN A 247 0.89 3.01 29.49
CA ASN A 247 0.65 4.36 29.96
C ASN A 247 1.64 4.74 31.08
N GLU A 248 2.75 5.37 30.70
CA GLU A 248 3.71 6.07 31.59
C GLU A 248 3.92 5.42 32.98
N GLY A 249 4.64 4.30 33.02
CA GLY A 249 5.03 3.58 34.23
C GLY A 249 3.95 2.63 34.77
N LYS A 250 2.74 2.65 34.20
CA LYS A 250 1.65 1.77 34.60
C LYS A 250 1.61 0.53 33.72
N THR A 251 2.27 -0.53 34.18
CA THR A 251 2.42 -1.79 33.43
C THR A 251 1.09 -2.54 33.21
N ASP A 252 0.06 -2.19 33.96
CA ASP A 252 -1.31 -2.73 33.85
C ASP A 252 -2.20 -1.94 32.86
N GLU A 253 -1.78 -0.74 32.45
CA GLU A 253 -2.47 0.08 31.44
C GLU A 253 -1.78 -0.05 30.09
N VAL A 254 -2.00 -1.20 29.43
CA VAL A 254 -1.39 -1.51 28.12
C VAL A 254 -2.19 -0.85 27.00
N LEU A 255 -1.51 -0.03 26.20
CA LEU A 255 -2.08 0.67 25.05
C LEU A 255 -1.97 -0.16 23.78
N TYR A 256 -0.82 -0.81 23.54
CA TYR A 256 -0.57 -1.59 22.33
C TYR A 256 0.24 -2.84 22.68
N ARG A 257 -0.22 -4.02 22.22
CA ARG A 257 0.43 -5.31 22.40
C ARG A 257 0.84 -5.87 21.05
N MET A 258 2.11 -6.22 20.89
CA MET A 258 2.56 -6.99 19.73
C MET A 258 2.36 -8.50 19.99
N ASP A 259 1.75 -9.22 19.05
CA ASP A 259 1.60 -10.68 19.15
C ASP A 259 2.93 -11.39 18.81
N PRO A 260 3.59 -12.03 19.79
CA PRO A 260 4.88 -12.66 19.57
C PRO A 260 4.82 -13.94 18.73
N THR A 261 3.61 -14.45 18.44
CA THR A 261 3.36 -15.61 17.59
C THR A 261 3.06 -15.24 16.14
N GLN A 262 3.04 -13.95 15.82
CA GLN A 262 2.76 -13.41 14.50
C GLN A 262 3.81 -12.37 14.11
N LEU A 263 5.08 -12.78 14.07
CA LEU A 263 6.19 -11.97 13.56
C LEU A 263 6.90 -12.69 12.43
N TYR A 264 6.84 -12.13 11.22
CA TYR A 264 7.51 -12.70 10.06
C TYR A 264 8.13 -11.62 9.19
N LEU A 265 9.41 -11.74 8.89
CA LEU A 265 10.12 -10.86 7.96
C LEU A 265 10.91 -11.68 6.95
N THR A 266 10.52 -11.56 5.68
CA THR A 266 11.29 -12.04 4.53
C THR A 266 11.32 -10.95 3.46
N LYS A 267 12.01 -11.22 2.34
CA LYS A 267 12.07 -10.28 1.22
C LYS A 267 10.70 -9.97 0.60
N PHE A 268 9.77 -10.91 0.64
CA PHE A 268 8.49 -10.85 -0.11
C PHE A 268 7.24 -11.08 0.74
N LEU A 269 7.42 -11.19 2.06
CA LEU A 269 6.33 -11.23 3.04
C LEU A 269 6.87 -10.71 4.36
N VAL A 270 6.27 -9.64 4.84
CA VAL A 270 6.51 -9.04 6.14
C VAL A 270 5.16 -8.89 6.81
N PHE A 271 4.97 -9.42 8.01
CA PHE A 271 3.76 -9.12 8.75
C PHE A 271 3.97 -9.08 10.25
N ASP A 272 3.13 -8.30 10.91
CA ASP A 272 2.96 -8.32 12.35
C ASP A 272 1.51 -8.12 12.77
N ASN A 273 1.21 -8.46 14.02
CA ASN A 273 -0.11 -8.26 14.60
C ASN A 273 -0.03 -7.41 15.87
N ALA A 274 -0.99 -6.50 15.97
CA ALA A 274 -1.24 -5.65 17.11
C ALA A 274 -2.56 -6.04 17.77
N LEU A 275 -2.60 -6.03 19.11
CA LEU A 275 -3.82 -6.08 19.91
C LEU A 275 -3.89 -4.88 20.85
N PHE A 276 -5.06 -4.30 21.01
CA PHE A 276 -5.27 -3.15 21.90
C PHE A 276 -6.72 -3.08 22.37
N ASP A 277 -6.92 -2.48 23.55
CA ASP A 277 -8.23 -2.31 24.17
C ASP A 277 -8.71 -0.86 24.01
N MET A 278 -9.94 -0.69 23.55
CA MET A 278 -10.51 0.60 23.15
C MET A 278 -11.58 1.08 24.13
N ASN A 279 -11.92 2.36 24.05
CA ASN A 279 -12.99 2.92 24.86
C ASN A 279 -14.37 2.39 24.44
N GLN A 280 -15.01 1.63 25.34
CA GLN A 280 -16.36 1.06 25.15
C GLN A 280 -17.49 2.11 25.08
N ALA A 281 -17.25 3.36 25.50
CA ALA A 281 -18.30 4.38 25.51
C ALA A 281 -18.64 4.94 24.11
N ASN A 282 -17.83 4.66 23.10
CA ASN A 282 -18.00 5.13 21.72
C ASN A 282 -18.15 3.93 20.77
N GLU A 283 -18.92 4.09 19.69
CA GLU A 283 -19.11 3.07 18.65
C GLU A 283 -17.81 2.85 17.85
N ASN A 284 -16.90 2.02 18.39
CA ASN A 284 -15.58 1.67 17.83
C ASN A 284 -14.72 2.89 17.43
N PRO A 285 -13.98 3.51 18.38
CA PRO A 285 -13.26 4.76 18.14
C PRO A 285 -11.94 4.58 17.37
N LEU A 286 -11.87 3.69 16.38
CA LEU A 286 -10.70 3.46 15.51
C LEU A 286 -10.90 4.20 14.17
N ILE A 287 -9.87 4.92 13.71
CA ILE A 287 -9.88 5.67 12.43
C ILE A 287 -8.52 5.60 11.73
N GLY A 288 -8.49 5.89 10.43
CA GLY A 288 -7.26 6.04 9.65
C GLY A 288 -7.14 5.06 8.48
N ILE A 289 -5.92 4.58 8.23
CA ILE A 289 -5.56 3.71 7.11
C ILE A 289 -6.08 4.32 5.80
N GLY A 290 -5.68 5.55 5.46
CA GLY A 290 -6.09 6.16 4.19
C GLY A 290 -5.32 5.59 3.01
N GLU A 291 -5.73 5.81 1.76
CA GLU A 291 -6.95 6.52 1.35
C GLU A 291 -8.13 5.55 1.29
N ARG A 292 -9.32 6.03 1.70
CA ARG A 292 -10.55 5.24 1.69
C ARG A 292 -11.76 6.07 1.37
N ALA A 293 -12.62 5.56 0.49
CA ALA A 293 -14.01 5.96 0.41
C ALA A 293 -14.85 5.06 1.35
N GLY A 294 -14.96 5.45 2.61
CA GLY A 294 -15.68 4.68 3.63
C GLY A 294 -16.07 5.53 4.82
N ASP A 295 -16.58 4.87 5.86
CA ASP A 295 -16.86 5.55 7.12
C ASP A 295 -15.56 6.00 7.81
N LEU A 296 -15.63 7.14 8.50
CA LEU A 296 -14.47 7.69 9.22
C LEU A 296 -13.98 6.71 10.29
N PHE A 297 -14.92 6.17 11.07
CA PHE A 297 -14.70 5.12 12.06
C PHE A 297 -14.91 3.76 11.44
N PHE A 298 -14.03 2.80 11.79
CA PHE A 298 -14.25 1.40 11.41
C PHE A 298 -15.50 0.87 12.12
N LYS A 299 -16.23 -0.03 11.46
CA LYS A 299 -17.36 -0.71 12.09
C LYS A 299 -16.87 -1.90 12.91
N ASP A 300 -17.79 -2.51 13.64
CA ASP A 300 -17.53 -3.82 14.25
C ASP A 300 -17.41 -4.87 13.13
N GLU A 301 -16.21 -5.43 13.00
CA GLU A 301 -15.77 -6.23 11.87
C GLU A 301 -14.89 -7.38 12.38
N ASP A 302 -14.99 -8.58 11.81
CA ASP A 302 -14.09 -9.69 12.12
C ASP A 302 -13.30 -10.07 10.86
N GLY A 303 -12.03 -9.70 10.83
CA GLY A 303 -11.15 -9.92 9.67
C GLY A 303 -11.56 -9.12 8.44
N ALA A 304 -11.90 -7.85 8.59
CA ALA A 304 -12.07 -6.92 7.47
C ALA A 304 -10.74 -6.56 6.83
N VAL A 305 -10.68 -6.53 5.51
CA VAL A 305 -9.43 -6.36 4.73
C VAL A 305 -9.40 -4.97 4.11
N HIS A 306 -8.42 -4.17 4.53
CA HIS A 306 -8.19 -2.82 4.05
C HIS A 306 -6.84 -2.72 3.35
N SER A 307 -6.90 -2.62 2.03
CA SER A 307 -5.77 -2.76 1.12
C SER A 307 -5.13 -1.44 0.73
N ARG A 308 -3.81 -1.34 0.77
CA ARG A 308 -3.08 -0.08 0.52
C ARG A 308 -1.96 -0.28 -0.48
N TRP A 309 -2.20 0.22 -1.68
CA TRP A 309 -1.24 0.56 -2.72
C TRP A 309 -1.89 1.61 -3.61
N ALA A 310 -1.11 2.56 -4.14
CA ALA A 310 -1.62 3.60 -5.01
C ALA A 310 -2.20 2.99 -6.28
N HIS A 311 -3.41 3.40 -6.65
CA HIS A 311 -4.15 2.87 -7.79
C HIS A 311 -5.22 3.87 -8.23
N ASP A 312 -5.23 4.18 -9.51
CA ASP A 312 -6.32 4.93 -10.12
C ASP A 312 -7.57 4.04 -10.18
N ALA A 313 -8.42 4.23 -9.17
CA ALA A 313 -9.69 3.56 -9.05
C ALA A 313 -10.76 4.59 -8.68
N ALA A 314 -11.77 4.70 -9.54
CA ALA A 314 -12.89 5.62 -9.33
C ALA A 314 -13.76 5.20 -8.13
N ASN A 315 -13.53 5.84 -6.97
CA ASN A 315 -14.34 5.75 -5.75
C ASN A 315 -14.72 4.32 -5.30
N PRO A 316 -13.76 3.37 -5.17
CA PRO A 316 -14.06 2.06 -4.62
C PRO A 316 -14.47 2.22 -3.14
N ILE A 317 -15.73 1.94 -2.84
CA ILE A 317 -16.24 1.91 -1.47
C ILE A 317 -15.46 0.84 -0.69
N ASP A 318 -14.68 1.27 0.30
CA ASP A 318 -13.94 0.41 1.23
C ASP A 318 -14.83 0.07 2.43
N ASP A 319 -15.48 -1.09 2.34
CA ASP A 319 -16.36 -1.66 3.35
C ASP A 319 -15.71 -2.83 4.13
N GLY A 320 -14.40 -3.02 3.97
CA GLY A 320 -13.66 -4.11 4.62
C GLY A 320 -13.96 -5.51 4.06
N ILE A 321 -14.84 -5.63 3.07
CA ILE A 321 -15.21 -6.91 2.46
C ILE A 321 -14.24 -7.23 1.31
N PRO A 322 -13.57 -8.40 1.33
CA PRO A 322 -12.68 -8.79 0.24
C PRO A 322 -13.37 -8.88 -1.13
N PRO A 323 -12.66 -8.60 -2.23
CA PRO A 323 -11.27 -8.15 -2.27
C PRO A 323 -11.12 -6.74 -1.68
N GLY A 324 -10.05 -6.52 -0.91
CA GLY A 324 -9.79 -5.26 -0.25
C GLY A 324 -9.68 -4.10 -1.23
N ARG A 325 -10.00 -2.87 -0.78
CA ARG A 325 -10.06 -1.68 -1.63
C ARG A 325 -8.92 -0.73 -1.38
N ASN A 326 -8.46 -0.12 -2.46
CA ASN A 326 -7.37 0.84 -2.47
C ASN A 326 -7.66 1.92 -3.54
N MET A 327 -7.07 3.09 -3.37
CA MET A 327 -7.31 4.30 -4.19
C MET A 327 -5.97 4.98 -4.50
N TYR A 328 -6.03 6.27 -4.81
CA TYR A 328 -4.89 7.09 -5.26
C TYR A 328 -3.76 7.12 -4.21
N GLY A 329 -4.09 7.39 -2.95
CA GLY A 329 -3.12 7.57 -1.86
C GLY A 329 -2.93 6.38 -0.92
N VAL A 330 -1.78 6.36 -0.26
CA VAL A 330 -1.46 5.44 0.84
C VAL A 330 -1.05 6.23 2.08
N GLN A 331 -1.84 6.15 3.14
CA GLN A 331 -1.57 6.73 4.46
C GLN A 331 -1.57 5.60 5.51
N PRO A 332 -0.39 5.00 5.80
CA PRO A 332 -0.24 3.87 6.72
C PRO A 332 -0.23 4.34 8.19
N PHE A 333 -1.25 5.11 8.55
CA PHE A 333 -1.45 5.70 9.87
C PHE A 333 -2.86 5.41 10.36
N TYR A 334 -3.00 4.92 11.59
CA TYR A 334 -4.28 4.81 12.27
C TYR A 334 -4.17 5.31 13.69
N MET A 335 -5.32 5.63 14.28
CA MET A 335 -5.41 6.03 15.68
C MET A 335 -6.72 5.61 16.28
N TYR A 336 -6.73 5.41 17.59
CA TYR A 336 -7.92 5.03 18.33
C TYR A 336 -7.98 5.71 19.69
N GLN A 337 -9.17 5.74 20.28
CA GLN A 337 -9.32 6.10 21.69
C GLN A 337 -9.14 4.86 22.57
N ASP A 338 -8.14 4.90 23.44
CA ASP A 338 -7.83 3.81 24.38
C ASP A 338 -8.89 3.68 25.50
N ALA A 339 -8.87 2.55 26.20
CA ALA A 339 -9.75 2.28 27.34
C ALA A 339 -9.65 3.32 28.49
N HIS A 340 -8.63 4.18 28.48
CA HIS A 340 -8.41 5.26 29.44
C HIS A 340 -8.79 6.64 28.89
N THR A 341 -9.55 6.69 27.79
CA THR A 341 -10.10 7.88 27.12
C THR A 341 -9.08 8.78 26.42
N ASN A 342 -7.80 8.41 26.38
CA ASN A 342 -6.78 9.12 25.59
C ASN A 342 -6.78 8.57 24.16
N TRP A 343 -6.09 9.28 23.27
CA TRP A 343 -5.89 8.88 21.88
C TRP A 343 -4.48 8.34 21.68
N PHE A 344 -4.39 7.25 20.93
CA PHE A 344 -3.15 6.60 20.58
C PHE A 344 -3.06 6.41 19.07
N GLY A 345 -1.96 6.84 18.46
CA GLY A 345 -1.72 6.77 17.02
C GLY A 345 -0.53 5.89 16.70
N VAL A 346 -0.62 5.17 15.59
CA VAL A 346 0.41 4.28 15.06
C VAL A 346 0.64 4.63 13.60
N PHE A 347 1.87 4.98 13.25
CA PHE A 347 2.31 5.19 11.87
C PHE A 347 3.29 4.08 11.50
N ASN A 348 2.97 3.30 10.47
CA ASN A 348 3.87 2.29 9.92
C ASN A 348 4.58 2.86 8.68
N ASN A 349 5.86 3.21 8.79
CA ASN A 349 6.65 3.82 7.72
C ASN A 349 7.15 2.76 6.72
N ASN A 350 6.22 2.12 6.01
CA ASN A 350 6.52 1.12 4.99
C ASN A 350 5.76 1.46 3.69
N PRO A 351 6.45 1.62 2.54
CA PRO A 351 5.82 2.01 1.28
C PRO A 351 5.34 0.82 0.42
N TYR A 352 5.55 -0.42 0.86
CA TYR A 352 5.14 -1.60 0.11
C TYR A 352 3.62 -1.77 0.13
N ALA A 353 3.08 -2.47 -0.87
CA ALA A 353 1.67 -2.85 -0.87
C ALA A 353 1.34 -3.62 0.42
N THR A 354 0.27 -3.21 1.08
CA THR A 354 -0.05 -3.64 2.45
C THR A 354 -1.53 -3.94 2.61
N ASP A 355 -1.89 -5.04 3.25
CA ASP A 355 -3.22 -5.23 3.81
C ASP A 355 -3.20 -4.97 5.32
N TYR A 356 -4.23 -4.26 5.78
CA TYR A 356 -4.56 -4.12 7.19
C TYR A 356 -5.81 -4.95 7.45
N ILE A 357 -5.64 -6.03 8.19
CA ILE A 357 -6.73 -6.94 8.55
C ILE A 357 -7.23 -6.55 9.94
N VAL A 358 -8.38 -5.88 9.98
CA VAL A 358 -8.96 -5.30 11.18
C VAL A 358 -9.98 -6.27 11.75
N SER A 359 -9.86 -6.57 13.04
CA SER A 359 -10.87 -7.32 13.79
C SER A 359 -11.21 -6.56 15.06
N THR A 360 -12.49 -6.27 15.30
CA THR A 360 -13.01 -5.51 16.42
C THR A 360 -14.14 -6.32 17.07
N ASN A 361 -14.07 -6.52 18.38
CA ASN A 361 -15.05 -7.31 19.14
C ASN A 361 -15.91 -6.37 19.99
N ASN A 362 -17.09 -6.00 19.48
CA ASN A 362 -18.09 -5.15 20.15
C ASN A 362 -17.53 -3.81 20.69
N GLY A 363 -16.47 -3.28 20.07
CA GLY A 363 -15.80 -2.05 20.48
C GLY A 363 -14.82 -2.14 21.66
N ASP A 364 -14.69 -3.30 22.33
CA ASP A 364 -13.85 -3.48 23.53
C ASP A 364 -12.36 -3.68 23.18
N GLN A 365 -12.13 -4.52 22.18
CA GLN A 365 -10.81 -5.01 21.81
C GLN A 365 -10.71 -5.04 20.29
N ALA A 366 -9.59 -4.55 19.78
CA ALA A 366 -9.26 -4.61 18.38
C ALA A 366 -7.92 -5.31 18.16
N SER A 367 -7.81 -5.94 17.01
CA SER A 367 -6.55 -6.38 16.44
C SER A 367 -6.38 -5.84 15.02
N ILE A 368 -5.14 -5.54 14.68
CA ILE A 368 -4.75 -5.16 13.33
C ILE A 368 -3.55 -6.02 12.94
N THR A 369 -3.77 -6.95 12.00
CA THR A 369 -2.69 -7.66 11.33
C THR A 369 -2.26 -6.85 10.11
N THR A 370 -0.99 -6.47 10.06
CA THR A 370 -0.42 -5.71 8.93
C THR A 370 0.39 -6.65 8.06
N VAL A 371 -0.02 -6.85 6.81
CA VAL A 371 0.59 -7.81 5.87
C VAL A 371 1.18 -7.06 4.68
N MET A 372 2.49 -6.98 4.61
CA MET A 372 3.25 -6.23 3.61
C MET A 372 4.03 -7.18 2.70
N ILE A 373 4.21 -6.81 1.44
CA ILE A 373 4.99 -7.61 0.47
C ILE A 373 6.50 -7.30 0.48
N GLY A 374 7.00 -6.60 1.50
CA GLY A 374 8.41 -6.29 1.65
C GLY A 374 8.69 -5.16 2.65
N GLY A 375 9.96 -4.78 2.72
CA GLY A 375 10.44 -3.72 3.61
C GLY A 375 10.71 -4.21 5.04
N MET A 376 10.59 -3.30 6.00
CA MET A 376 10.75 -3.58 7.43
C MET A 376 9.50 -3.18 8.20
N ILE A 377 9.41 -3.57 9.47
CA ILE A 377 8.40 -3.03 10.37
C ILE A 377 9.00 -1.80 11.03
N GLU A 378 8.59 -0.60 10.60
CA GLU A 378 9.05 0.67 11.22
C GLU A 378 7.82 1.42 11.76
N LYS A 379 7.55 1.28 13.07
CA LYS A 379 6.38 1.87 13.70
C LYS A 379 6.74 3.06 14.58
N TYR A 380 6.00 4.15 14.41
CA TYR A 380 6.02 5.31 15.28
C TYR A 380 4.73 5.36 16.06
N PHE A 381 4.84 5.71 17.35
CA PHE A 381 3.73 5.72 18.28
C PHE A 381 3.58 7.11 18.88
N PHE A 382 2.34 7.58 18.97
CA PHE A 382 2.00 8.90 19.47
C PHE A 382 0.82 8.81 20.43
N ARG A 383 0.89 9.53 21.55
CA ARG A 383 -0.20 9.56 22.54
C ARG A 383 -0.68 10.99 22.76
N GLY A 384 -1.97 11.18 23.00
CA GLY A 384 -2.57 12.49 23.20
C GLY A 384 -3.83 12.41 24.06
N ALA A 385 -4.18 13.50 24.77
CA ALA A 385 -5.47 13.54 25.47
C ALA A 385 -6.64 13.72 24.47
N LYS A 386 -6.34 14.28 23.29
CA LYS A 386 -7.25 14.55 22.19
C LYS A 386 -6.70 13.99 20.88
N PRO A 387 -7.57 13.76 19.86
CA PRO A 387 -7.09 13.32 18.56
C PRO A 387 -6.11 14.33 17.94
N ASP A 388 -6.35 15.63 18.11
CA ASP A 388 -5.48 16.71 17.62
C ASP A 388 -4.04 16.61 18.14
N ASP A 389 -3.85 16.19 19.40
CA ASP A 389 -2.52 16.04 19.99
C ASP A 389 -1.72 14.95 19.26
N VAL A 390 -2.38 13.86 18.86
CA VAL A 390 -1.78 12.77 18.09
C VAL A 390 -1.42 13.25 16.70
N ILE A 391 -2.35 13.95 16.02
CA ILE A 391 -2.11 14.48 14.66
C ILE A 391 -0.98 15.50 14.65
N ILE A 392 -0.89 16.41 15.63
CA ILE A 392 0.21 17.37 15.73
C ILE A 392 1.56 16.66 15.84
N LYS A 393 1.65 15.58 16.63
CA LYS A 393 2.90 14.80 16.80
C LYS A 393 3.24 14.00 15.56
N TYR A 394 2.25 13.41 14.91
CA TYR A 394 2.40 12.77 13.61
C TYR A 394 2.93 13.76 12.56
N SER A 395 2.33 14.95 12.44
CA SER A 395 2.77 16.00 11.51
C SER A 395 4.13 16.62 11.87
N LYS A 396 4.54 16.61 13.14
CA LYS A 396 5.93 16.94 13.49
C LYS A 396 6.89 16.00 12.77
N LEU A 397 6.60 14.71 12.73
CA LEU A 397 7.43 13.70 12.06
C LEU A 397 7.34 13.77 10.53
N THR A 398 6.12 13.80 9.97
CA THR A 398 5.89 13.64 8.52
C THR A 398 5.88 14.94 7.72
N GLY A 399 5.76 16.09 8.38
CA GLY A 399 5.55 17.37 7.71
C GLY A 399 4.26 18.03 8.18
N MET A 400 4.33 19.34 8.42
CA MET A 400 3.11 20.13 8.65
C MET A 400 2.42 20.39 7.31
N PRO A 401 1.08 20.46 7.27
CA PRO A 401 0.37 20.88 6.07
C PRO A 401 0.92 22.21 5.52
N THR A 402 1.05 22.30 4.20
CA THR A 402 1.49 23.55 3.56
C THR A 402 0.44 24.65 3.74
N MET A 403 0.91 25.90 3.87
CA MET A 403 0.01 27.05 3.97
C MET A 403 -0.57 27.35 2.60
N GLN A 404 -1.89 27.16 2.45
CA GLN A 404 -2.57 27.39 1.18
C GLN A 404 -2.74 28.89 0.90
N PRO A 405 -2.64 29.34 -0.37
CA PRO A 405 -2.94 30.71 -0.74
C PRO A 405 -4.43 31.00 -0.55
N LEU A 406 -4.77 32.25 -0.23
CA LEU A 406 -6.15 32.61 0.14
C LEU A 406 -7.19 32.28 -0.95
N TRP A 407 -6.82 32.42 -2.22
CA TRP A 407 -7.70 32.15 -3.36
C TRP A 407 -8.12 30.67 -3.46
N ALA A 408 -7.33 29.73 -2.91
CA ALA A 408 -7.65 28.31 -2.94
C ALA A 408 -8.87 27.94 -2.08
N PHE A 409 -9.27 28.81 -1.13
CA PHE A 409 -10.50 28.65 -0.34
C PHE A 409 -11.75 29.21 -1.02
N GLY A 410 -11.60 29.86 -2.18
CA GLY A 410 -12.70 30.39 -2.99
C GLY A 410 -13.42 29.31 -3.79
N TRP A 411 -14.46 29.71 -4.54
CA TRP A 411 -15.18 28.79 -5.42
C TRP A 411 -14.36 28.51 -6.68
N GLN A 412 -14.27 27.25 -7.07
CA GLN A 412 -13.42 26.83 -8.18
C GLN A 412 -14.20 25.97 -9.18
N GLN A 413 -13.92 26.13 -10.48
CA GLN A 413 -14.69 25.48 -11.55
C GLN A 413 -13.76 24.73 -12.52
N CYS A 414 -13.95 23.42 -12.62
CA CYS A 414 -13.22 22.51 -13.50
C CYS A 414 -14.19 21.55 -14.21
N ARG A 415 -13.75 20.97 -15.33
CA ARG A 415 -14.41 19.86 -16.02
C ARG A 415 -13.50 19.30 -17.13
N PHE A 416 -13.42 17.98 -17.21
CA PHE A 416 -13.05 17.28 -18.45
C PHE A 416 -14.15 17.39 -19.51
N GLY A 417 -13.79 17.86 -20.71
CA GLY A 417 -14.66 17.97 -21.87
C GLY A 417 -15.02 19.40 -22.28
N TRP A 418 -14.32 20.42 -21.77
CA TRP A 418 -14.31 21.72 -22.45
C TRP A 418 -13.37 21.61 -23.62
N VAL A 419 -13.89 21.28 -24.80
CA VAL A 419 -13.03 20.92 -25.93
C VAL A 419 -12.41 22.11 -26.67
N THR A 420 -12.88 23.34 -26.42
CA THR A 420 -12.32 24.56 -27.01
C THR A 420 -12.28 25.73 -26.01
N ASP A 421 -11.43 26.71 -26.30
CA ASP A 421 -11.31 27.93 -25.51
C ASP A 421 -12.58 28.82 -25.56
N GLU A 422 -13.40 28.74 -26.62
CA GLU A 422 -14.73 29.39 -26.64
C GLU A 422 -15.65 28.84 -25.55
N TYR A 423 -15.66 27.51 -25.40
CA TYR A 423 -16.53 26.87 -24.41
C TYR A 423 -16.02 27.15 -23.00
N TRP A 424 -14.70 27.12 -22.82
CA TRP A 424 -14.06 27.54 -21.57
C TRP A 424 -14.43 28.99 -21.20
N GLU A 425 -14.36 29.92 -22.16
CA GLU A 425 -14.74 31.33 -21.97
C GLU A 425 -16.24 31.50 -21.65
N ASP A 426 -17.12 30.79 -22.35
CA ASP A 426 -18.58 30.86 -22.12
C ASP A 426 -18.92 30.47 -20.67
N VAL A 427 -18.25 29.47 -20.10
CA VAL A 427 -18.45 29.11 -18.68
C VAL A 427 -18.14 30.30 -17.77
N VAL A 428 -17.01 30.97 -17.96
CA VAL A 428 -16.64 32.16 -17.16
C VAL A 428 -17.66 33.27 -17.32
N ASP A 429 -18.03 33.57 -18.57
CA ASP A 429 -18.98 34.64 -18.88
C ASP A 429 -20.38 34.34 -18.28
N LYS A 430 -20.78 33.07 -18.16
CA LYS A 430 -22.03 32.66 -17.49
C LYS A 430 -21.99 32.90 -15.98
N TYR A 431 -20.87 32.63 -15.31
CA TYR A 431 -20.72 32.98 -13.89
C TYR A 431 -20.90 34.49 -13.68
N GLU A 432 -20.34 35.32 -14.56
CA GLU A 432 -20.52 36.78 -14.53
C GLU A 432 -21.97 37.20 -14.83
N GLU A 433 -22.60 36.61 -15.87
CA GLU A 433 -24.00 36.87 -16.25
C GLU A 433 -24.96 36.59 -15.08
N PHE A 434 -24.79 35.44 -14.40
CA PHE A 434 -25.62 35.04 -13.28
C PHE A 434 -25.19 35.61 -11.94
N LYS A 435 -24.09 36.38 -11.90
CA LYS A 435 -23.50 36.97 -10.69
C LYS A 435 -23.16 35.91 -9.63
N LEU A 436 -22.67 34.77 -10.07
CA LEU A 436 -22.17 33.70 -9.21
C LEU A 436 -20.69 33.97 -8.92
N PRO A 437 -20.24 33.82 -7.66
CA PRO A 437 -18.82 33.98 -7.34
C PRO A 437 -18.01 32.86 -7.98
N ILE A 438 -16.84 33.22 -8.49
CA ILE A 438 -15.83 32.29 -8.96
C ILE A 438 -14.45 32.91 -8.74
N ASP A 439 -13.56 32.16 -8.11
CA ASP A 439 -12.21 32.60 -7.75
C ASP A 439 -11.18 31.92 -8.66
N THR A 440 -11.36 30.63 -8.96
CA THR A 440 -10.41 29.85 -9.78
C THR A 440 -11.11 29.19 -10.97
N MET A 441 -10.52 29.32 -12.16
CA MET A 441 -10.84 28.47 -13.31
C MET A 441 -9.72 27.48 -13.58
N TRP A 442 -10.11 26.23 -13.86
CA TRP A 442 -9.18 25.18 -14.21
C TRP A 442 -9.21 24.89 -15.72
N ALA A 443 -8.18 24.27 -16.25
CA ALA A 443 -8.21 23.63 -17.57
C ALA A 443 -7.76 22.18 -17.44
N ASP A 444 -8.64 21.27 -17.84
CA ASP A 444 -8.38 19.84 -17.94
C ASP A 444 -7.61 19.52 -19.24
N ILE A 445 -7.23 18.27 -19.48
CA ILE A 445 -6.29 17.82 -20.54
C ILE A 445 -6.68 18.24 -21.97
N ASP A 446 -7.92 18.66 -22.19
CA ASP A 446 -8.45 19.18 -23.47
C ASP A 446 -7.61 20.33 -24.06
N TYR A 447 -7.00 21.14 -23.19
CA TYR A 447 -6.19 22.30 -23.62
C TYR A 447 -4.89 21.90 -24.31
N MET A 448 -4.39 20.69 -24.05
CA MET A 448 -3.11 20.21 -24.56
C MET A 448 -3.20 19.81 -26.03
N ASP A 449 -2.10 19.95 -26.76
CA ASP A 449 -1.98 19.43 -28.13
C ASP A 449 -1.80 17.91 -28.07
N ASP A 450 -2.79 17.14 -28.54
CA ASP A 450 -2.75 15.67 -28.56
C ASP A 450 -2.42 15.05 -27.18
N TYR A 451 -2.93 15.68 -26.10
CA TYR A 451 -2.68 15.33 -24.70
C TYR A 451 -1.19 15.32 -24.32
N LYS A 452 -0.33 15.99 -25.10
CA LYS A 452 1.09 16.11 -24.78
C LYS A 452 1.28 17.15 -23.68
N LEU A 453 1.91 16.72 -22.60
CA LEU A 453 2.32 17.60 -21.51
C LEU A 453 3.13 18.80 -22.03
N PHE A 454 3.01 19.93 -21.34
CA PHE A 454 3.70 21.18 -21.65
C PHE A 454 3.39 21.75 -23.06
N THR A 455 2.18 21.55 -23.55
CA THR A 455 1.73 22.12 -24.84
C THR A 455 0.35 22.78 -24.73
N ILE A 456 0.01 23.64 -25.69
CA ILE A 456 -1.35 24.16 -25.90
C ILE A 456 -1.79 23.87 -27.32
N SER A 457 -2.98 23.29 -27.48
CA SER A 457 -3.58 23.01 -28.78
C SER A 457 -3.86 24.30 -29.54
N GLN A 458 -3.13 24.52 -30.64
CA GLN A 458 -3.29 25.73 -31.46
C GLN A 458 -4.57 25.72 -32.32
N SER A 459 -5.27 24.58 -32.41
CA SER A 459 -6.54 24.50 -33.15
C SER A 459 -7.78 24.66 -32.27
N ARG A 460 -7.65 24.43 -30.95
CA ARG A 460 -8.78 24.45 -30.01
C ARG A 460 -8.63 25.46 -28.88
N TYR A 461 -7.40 25.81 -28.52
CA TYR A 461 -7.06 26.55 -27.32
C TYR A 461 -6.05 27.68 -27.55
N GLN A 462 -5.96 28.17 -28.79
CA GLN A 462 -5.00 29.23 -29.16
C GLN A 462 -5.19 30.51 -28.34
N ARG A 463 -6.41 30.85 -27.92
CA ARG A 463 -6.72 32.06 -27.16
C ARG A 463 -6.57 31.88 -25.65
N LEU A 464 -6.27 30.66 -25.17
CA LEU A 464 -6.20 30.38 -23.74
C LEU A 464 -5.31 31.37 -22.96
N PRO A 465 -4.08 31.72 -23.41
CA PRO A 465 -3.26 32.69 -22.71
C PRO A 465 -3.94 34.07 -22.55
N ASP A 466 -4.58 34.57 -23.62
CA ASP A 466 -5.30 35.85 -23.61
C ASP A 466 -6.53 35.80 -22.68
N LEU A 467 -7.24 34.67 -22.64
CA LEU A 467 -8.38 34.44 -21.75
C LEU A 467 -7.95 34.36 -20.29
N VAL A 468 -6.83 33.70 -20.01
CA VAL A 468 -6.25 33.65 -18.67
C VAL A 468 -5.86 35.06 -18.21
N ASP A 469 -5.24 35.85 -19.06
CA ASP A 469 -4.96 37.26 -18.79
C ASP A 469 -6.23 38.10 -18.55
N LYS A 470 -7.33 37.80 -19.26
CA LYS A 470 -8.65 38.45 -19.07
C LYS A 470 -9.20 38.16 -17.68
N ILE A 471 -9.17 36.91 -17.21
CA ILE A 471 -9.70 36.55 -15.88
C ILE A 471 -8.80 37.02 -14.74
N ARG A 472 -7.48 37.01 -14.92
CA ARG A 472 -6.52 37.52 -13.93
C ARG A 472 -6.71 39.02 -13.69
N LYS A 473 -7.05 39.80 -14.72
CA LYS A 473 -7.42 41.22 -14.59
C LYS A 473 -8.71 41.45 -13.77
N LYS A 474 -9.52 40.40 -13.58
CA LYS A 474 -10.71 40.39 -12.71
C LYS A 474 -10.43 39.77 -11.32
N ASN A 475 -9.16 39.57 -10.96
CA ASN A 475 -8.69 38.93 -9.72
C ASN A 475 -9.08 37.45 -9.58
N MET A 476 -9.34 36.75 -10.69
CA MET A 476 -9.46 35.30 -10.69
C MET A 476 -8.09 34.65 -10.89
N THR A 477 -7.95 33.39 -10.48
CA THR A 477 -6.76 32.57 -10.69
C THR A 477 -7.00 31.48 -11.71
N PHE A 478 -5.91 30.98 -12.30
CA PHE A 478 -5.93 29.91 -13.27
C PHE A 478 -5.07 28.72 -12.84
N VAL A 479 -5.60 27.50 -12.97
CA VAL A 479 -4.86 26.27 -12.65
C VAL A 479 -5.00 25.23 -13.78
N PRO A 480 -3.95 24.92 -14.54
CA PRO A 480 -3.94 23.82 -15.49
C PRO A 480 -3.69 22.47 -14.81
N ILE A 481 -4.26 21.41 -15.38
CA ILE A 481 -3.84 20.03 -15.13
C ILE A 481 -2.48 19.72 -15.76
N MET A 482 -1.74 18.83 -15.13
CA MET A 482 -0.53 18.22 -15.65
C MET A 482 -0.41 16.79 -15.15
N ASP A 483 -0.60 15.83 -16.05
CA ASP A 483 -0.39 14.40 -15.76
C ASP A 483 1.11 14.11 -15.57
N ALA A 484 1.46 12.91 -15.14
CA ALA A 484 2.86 12.50 -14.96
C ALA A 484 3.51 11.87 -16.22
N GLY A 485 2.73 11.40 -17.20
CA GLY A 485 3.23 10.66 -18.36
C GLY A 485 3.64 11.53 -19.55
N VAL A 486 4.93 11.54 -19.92
CA VAL A 486 5.43 12.31 -21.08
C VAL A 486 5.26 11.52 -22.37
N ALA A 487 4.53 12.09 -23.34
CA ALA A 487 4.24 11.45 -24.62
C ALA A 487 5.51 11.04 -25.40
N VAL A 488 5.54 9.81 -25.90
CA VAL A 488 6.61 9.31 -26.77
C VAL A 488 6.39 9.85 -28.18
N ARG A 489 7.19 10.84 -28.60
CA ARG A 489 7.13 11.47 -29.93
C ARG A 489 8.53 11.60 -30.54
N LYS A 490 9.04 10.48 -31.09
CA LYS A 490 10.38 10.41 -31.71
C LYS A 490 10.44 11.26 -32.98
N ASN A 491 11.48 12.07 -33.12
CA ASN A 491 11.74 12.94 -34.28
C ASN A 491 10.58 13.93 -34.58
N ALA A 492 9.89 14.39 -33.54
CA ALA A 492 8.73 15.27 -33.65
C ALA A 492 8.99 16.69 -33.13
N ASP A 493 10.23 17.03 -32.80
CA ASP A 493 10.62 18.32 -32.17
C ASP A 493 9.79 18.58 -30.89
N PHE A 494 9.67 17.55 -30.06
CA PHE A 494 8.89 17.61 -28.82
C PHE A 494 9.84 17.70 -27.63
N LYS A 495 10.11 18.94 -27.21
CA LYS A 495 11.09 19.27 -26.17
C LYS A 495 10.98 18.44 -24.89
N ALA A 496 9.76 18.20 -24.39
CA ALA A 496 9.57 17.42 -23.17
C ALA A 496 10.14 16.00 -23.30
N TYR A 497 9.86 15.34 -24.42
CA TYR A 497 10.42 14.03 -24.74
C TYR A 497 11.93 14.10 -24.99
N ASP A 498 12.37 15.00 -25.86
CA ASP A 498 13.77 15.08 -26.30
C ASP A 498 14.72 15.41 -25.13
N MET A 499 14.36 16.38 -24.28
CA MET A 499 15.12 16.75 -23.09
C MET A 499 15.10 15.63 -22.03
N GLY A 500 13.95 14.97 -21.84
CA GLY A 500 13.85 13.86 -20.88
C GLY A 500 14.74 12.68 -21.27
N MET A 501 14.82 12.38 -22.57
CA MET A 501 15.74 11.38 -23.13
C MET A 501 17.20 11.80 -22.98
N GLU A 502 17.54 13.06 -23.29
CA GLU A 502 18.91 13.60 -23.14
C GLU A 502 19.39 13.52 -21.69
N MET A 503 18.51 13.82 -20.73
CA MET A 503 18.81 13.79 -19.30
C MET A 503 18.71 12.38 -18.70
N GLN A 504 18.24 11.38 -19.46
CA GLN A 504 18.04 9.99 -19.01
C GLN A 504 17.18 9.87 -17.74
N ILE A 505 16.15 10.71 -17.61
CA ILE A 505 15.34 10.84 -16.38
C ILE A 505 14.14 9.90 -16.31
N PHE A 506 13.81 9.19 -17.38
CA PHE A 506 12.64 8.32 -17.40
C PHE A 506 12.88 7.01 -16.65
N ILE A 507 11.82 6.47 -16.04
CA ILE A 507 11.84 5.13 -15.43
C ILE A 507 12.25 4.11 -16.48
N LYS A 508 13.23 3.26 -16.13
CA LYS A 508 13.84 2.29 -17.03
C LYS A 508 13.17 0.91 -16.94
N GLN A 509 13.36 0.13 -17.98
CA GLN A 509 13.06 -1.30 -17.98
C GLN A 509 13.97 -2.05 -17.00
N ALA A 510 13.53 -3.21 -16.50
CA ALA A 510 14.29 -3.95 -15.49
C ALA A 510 15.59 -4.59 -16.03
N GLU A 511 15.62 -4.95 -17.32
CA GLU A 511 16.73 -5.65 -17.98
C GLU A 511 17.41 -4.80 -19.08
N SER A 512 17.04 -3.52 -19.22
CA SER A 512 17.60 -2.58 -20.21
C SER A 512 17.75 -1.17 -19.61
N ASP A 513 18.65 -0.37 -20.19
CA ASP A 513 18.75 1.07 -19.88
C ASP A 513 17.70 1.91 -20.62
N ASP A 514 16.90 1.30 -21.48
CA ASP A 514 15.80 1.95 -22.20
C ASP A 514 14.64 2.32 -21.24
N PRO A 515 13.92 3.42 -21.49
CA PRO A 515 12.71 3.76 -20.75
C PRO A 515 11.63 2.68 -20.86
N LEU A 516 10.86 2.50 -19.78
CA LEU A 516 9.68 1.64 -19.75
C LEU A 516 8.51 2.34 -20.44
N THR A 517 7.88 1.67 -21.42
CA THR A 517 6.71 2.22 -22.11
C THR A 517 5.43 1.97 -21.32
N ALA A 518 4.76 3.06 -20.95
CA ALA A 518 3.42 3.06 -20.39
C ALA A 518 2.38 3.57 -21.40
N GLY A 519 1.10 3.41 -21.07
CA GLY A 519 -0.04 3.86 -21.87
C GLY A 519 -0.94 4.77 -21.03
N VAL A 520 -1.15 6.00 -21.50
CA VAL A 520 -2.01 7.02 -20.86
C VAL A 520 -2.76 7.80 -21.95
N TRP A 521 -3.36 8.96 -21.62
CA TRP A 521 -4.15 9.79 -22.53
C TRP A 521 -3.48 10.10 -23.89
N CYS A 522 -2.17 10.38 -23.88
CA CYS A 522 -1.39 10.67 -25.09
C CYS A 522 -0.97 9.43 -25.90
N GLY A 523 -1.45 8.23 -25.53
CA GLY A 523 -0.98 6.94 -26.02
C GLY A 523 0.28 6.49 -25.26
N ASN A 524 1.31 6.08 -26.01
CA ASN A 524 2.59 5.68 -25.40
C ASN A 524 3.24 6.86 -24.68
N ALA A 525 3.62 6.65 -23.43
CA ALA A 525 4.29 7.62 -22.58
C ALA A 525 5.47 7.01 -21.81
N TYR A 526 6.37 7.89 -21.37
CA TYR A 526 7.42 7.59 -20.40
C TYR A 526 7.20 8.43 -19.13
N PHE A 527 7.33 7.80 -17.97
CA PHE A 527 7.23 8.47 -16.68
C PHE A 527 8.60 8.97 -16.23
N PRO A 528 8.74 10.26 -15.86
CA PRO A 528 9.91 10.74 -15.13
C PRO A 528 10.09 9.98 -13.82
N ASP A 529 11.32 9.55 -13.52
CA ASP A 529 11.70 9.11 -12.19
C ASP A 529 11.92 10.36 -11.32
N PHE A 530 10.92 10.73 -10.51
CA PHE A 530 11.00 11.89 -9.63
C PHE A 530 12.02 11.75 -8.48
N TYR A 531 12.66 10.58 -8.31
CA TYR A 531 13.82 10.41 -7.44
C TYR A 531 15.16 10.65 -8.14
N HIS A 532 15.17 10.77 -9.47
CA HIS A 532 16.36 11.14 -10.20
C HIS A 532 16.81 12.56 -9.79
N PRO A 533 18.12 12.80 -9.51
CA PRO A 533 18.60 14.07 -8.99
C PRO A 533 18.33 15.28 -9.90
N ASP A 534 18.13 15.05 -11.19
CA ASP A 534 17.80 16.09 -12.18
C ASP A 534 16.31 16.19 -12.54
N ALA A 535 15.43 15.38 -11.95
CA ALA A 535 14.00 15.36 -12.28
C ALA A 535 13.32 16.70 -11.95
N GLU A 536 13.62 17.29 -10.79
CA GLU A 536 13.13 18.61 -10.39
C GLU A 536 13.55 19.68 -11.42
N LYS A 537 14.82 19.68 -11.82
CA LYS A 537 15.33 20.61 -12.83
C LYS A 537 14.63 20.44 -14.18
N TYR A 538 14.44 19.20 -14.63
CA TYR A 538 13.69 18.90 -15.84
C TYR A 538 12.27 19.48 -15.77
N TRP A 539 11.54 19.16 -14.70
CA TRP A 539 10.15 19.56 -14.53
C TRP A 539 10.00 21.09 -14.51
N HIS A 540 10.83 21.80 -13.74
CA HIS A 540 10.84 23.26 -13.71
C HIS A 540 11.18 23.88 -15.08
N THR A 541 12.12 23.28 -15.81
CA THR A 541 12.48 23.78 -17.15
C THR A 541 11.30 23.63 -18.12
N MET A 542 10.56 22.53 -18.05
CA MET A 542 9.42 22.29 -18.92
C MET A 542 8.22 23.20 -18.61
N TRP A 543 7.95 23.47 -17.33
CA TRP A 543 6.95 24.49 -16.95
C TRP A 543 7.34 25.88 -17.44
N LYS A 544 8.62 26.25 -17.29
CA LYS A 544 9.13 27.53 -17.82
C LYS A 544 9.00 27.60 -19.35
N ASP A 545 9.25 26.50 -20.05
CA ASP A 545 9.12 26.46 -21.51
C ASP A 545 7.65 26.63 -21.97
N LEU A 546 6.68 26.09 -21.22
CA LEU A 546 5.26 26.32 -21.45
C LEU A 546 4.91 27.82 -21.31
N GLU A 547 5.39 28.48 -20.25
CA GLU A 547 5.23 29.93 -20.06
C GLU A 547 5.89 30.72 -21.20
N ASP A 548 7.16 30.44 -21.50
CA ASP A 548 7.96 31.20 -22.46
C ASP A 548 7.48 31.00 -23.91
N SER A 549 7.02 29.78 -24.26
CA SER A 549 6.60 29.43 -25.63
C SER A 549 5.17 29.85 -25.94
N TYR A 550 4.27 29.84 -24.95
CA TYR A 550 2.85 30.11 -25.17
C TYR A 550 2.33 31.36 -24.44
N GLY A 551 3.10 31.94 -23.53
CA GLY A 551 2.66 33.07 -22.71
C GLY A 551 1.60 32.70 -21.66
N LEU A 552 1.44 31.42 -21.34
CA LEU A 552 0.42 30.95 -20.40
C LEU A 552 0.89 31.18 -18.96
N GLN A 553 0.23 32.10 -18.26
CA GLN A 553 0.43 32.29 -16.81
C GLN A 553 -0.48 31.34 -16.02
N PHE A 554 -0.02 30.84 -14.88
CA PHE A 554 -0.83 30.01 -13.97
C PHE A 554 -0.50 30.34 -12.50
N ASP A 555 -1.43 30.05 -11.60
CA ASP A 555 -1.34 30.40 -10.17
C ASP A 555 -1.19 29.17 -9.27
N GLY A 556 -1.42 27.98 -9.83
CA GLY A 556 -1.24 26.68 -9.21
C GLY A 556 -1.10 25.62 -10.29
N ILE A 557 -0.93 24.36 -9.87
CA ILE A 557 -0.83 23.19 -10.76
C ILE A 557 -1.69 22.08 -10.16
N TRP A 558 -2.54 21.45 -10.97
CA TRP A 558 -3.16 20.16 -10.64
C TRP A 558 -2.25 19.06 -11.19
N LEU A 559 -1.62 18.28 -10.32
CA LEU A 559 -0.91 17.07 -10.72
C LEU A 559 -1.86 15.89 -10.66
N ASP A 560 -1.92 15.09 -11.72
CA ASP A 560 -2.82 13.93 -11.83
C ASP A 560 -2.11 12.70 -12.44
N GLU A 561 -2.76 11.54 -12.39
CA GLU A 561 -2.27 10.25 -12.95
C GLU A 561 -0.88 9.85 -12.41
N ASN A 562 -0.62 10.15 -11.12
CA ASN A 562 0.70 10.10 -10.48
C ASN A 562 0.85 9.03 -9.39
N GLU A 563 -0.07 8.07 -9.34
CA GLU A 563 0.02 6.84 -8.57
C GLU A 563 1.28 6.00 -8.85
N ALA A 564 1.77 5.79 -10.10
CA ALA A 564 1.40 6.31 -11.43
C ALA A 564 0.43 5.44 -12.23
N THR A 565 -0.60 6.04 -12.83
CA THR A 565 -1.57 5.33 -13.68
C THR A 565 -0.94 4.78 -14.96
N ASN A 566 -1.35 3.57 -15.33
CA ASN A 566 -1.00 2.97 -16.60
C ASN A 566 -2.21 2.17 -17.10
N PHE A 567 -2.67 2.46 -18.31
CA PHE A 567 -3.79 1.74 -18.94
C PHE A 567 -3.42 0.31 -19.35
N CYS A 568 -2.17 -0.10 -19.15
CA CYS A 568 -1.69 -1.46 -19.31
C CYS A 568 -1.28 -2.07 -17.95
N ASP A 569 -1.44 -3.39 -17.81
CA ASP A 569 -0.98 -4.15 -16.64
C ASP A 569 0.57 -4.26 -16.58
N GLY A 570 1.21 -3.18 -16.12
CA GLY A 570 2.66 -3.05 -15.98
C GLY A 570 3.39 -2.73 -17.28
N TYR A 571 3.28 -3.57 -18.31
CA TYR A 571 4.01 -3.42 -19.58
C TYR A 571 3.04 -3.30 -20.75
N CYS A 572 3.07 -2.18 -21.48
CA CYS A 572 2.28 -2.03 -22.72
C CYS A 572 2.91 -2.76 -23.92
N ILE A 573 4.22 -2.97 -23.89
CA ILE A 573 4.97 -3.67 -24.93
C ILE A 573 5.42 -5.04 -24.37
N PRO A 574 4.92 -6.17 -24.92
CA PRO A 574 5.24 -7.50 -24.38
C PRO A 574 6.73 -7.82 -24.31
N GLU A 575 7.52 -7.30 -25.26
CA GLU A 575 8.97 -7.51 -25.33
C GLU A 575 9.75 -6.80 -24.22
N GLU A 576 9.17 -5.78 -23.58
CA GLU A 576 9.79 -5.06 -22.44
C GLU A 576 9.63 -5.83 -21.12
N ARG A 577 8.78 -6.87 -21.10
CA ARG A 577 8.55 -7.66 -19.90
C ARG A 577 9.82 -8.47 -19.54
N PRO A 578 10.39 -8.30 -18.34
CA PRO A 578 11.58 -9.02 -17.94
C PRO A 578 11.30 -10.51 -17.82
N LYS A 579 12.34 -11.32 -18.00
CA LYS A 579 12.27 -12.78 -17.82
C LYS A 579 12.05 -13.12 -16.34
N ASP A 580 12.66 -12.35 -15.44
CA ASP A 580 12.53 -12.50 -13.99
C ASP A 580 11.72 -11.35 -13.38
N SER A 581 10.40 -11.38 -13.57
CA SER A 581 9.51 -10.31 -13.10
C SER A 581 9.28 -10.35 -11.59
N LEU A 582 9.41 -9.20 -10.92
CA LEU A 582 9.01 -9.03 -9.51
C LEU A 582 7.53 -9.36 -9.28
N ARG A 583 6.66 -9.25 -10.29
CA ARG A 583 5.26 -9.67 -10.22
C ARG A 583 5.10 -11.15 -9.82
N ASN A 584 6.10 -11.97 -10.10
CA ASN A 584 6.06 -13.42 -9.93
C ASN A 584 6.66 -13.89 -8.59
N LYS A 585 7.07 -12.97 -7.71
CA LYS A 585 7.85 -13.28 -6.49
C LYS A 585 7.09 -13.16 -5.16
N PRO A 586 6.07 -12.29 -5.01
CA PRO A 586 5.29 -12.24 -3.77
C PRO A 586 4.57 -13.55 -3.50
N TYR A 587 4.73 -14.07 -2.27
CA TYR A 587 3.98 -15.22 -1.77
C TYR A 587 2.51 -14.88 -1.54
N TYR A 588 2.26 -13.61 -1.20
CA TYR A 588 0.99 -13.03 -0.86
C TYR A 588 0.73 -11.83 -1.78
N ILE A 589 -0.51 -11.65 -2.20
CA ILE A 589 -0.92 -10.45 -2.96
C ILE A 589 -1.96 -9.73 -2.12
N PRO A 590 -1.65 -8.49 -1.68
CA PRO A 590 -2.63 -7.65 -1.00
C PRO A 590 -3.92 -7.49 -1.81
N GLY A 591 -5.06 -7.42 -1.13
CA GLY A 591 -6.39 -7.34 -1.75
C GLY A 591 -7.12 -8.66 -1.91
N GLN A 592 -6.61 -9.75 -1.31
CA GLN A 592 -7.24 -11.08 -1.33
C GLN A 592 -8.44 -11.21 -0.40
#